data_AF-A0A7W4PCN8-F1
#
_entry.id   AF-A0A7W4PCN8-F1
#
_cell.length_a   1.000
_cell.length_b   1.000
_cell.length_c   1.000
_cell.angle_alpha   90.00
_cell.angle_beta   90.00
_cell.angle_gamma   90.00
#
_symmetry.space_group_name_H-M   'P 1'
#
loop_
_entity.id
_entity.type
_entity.pdbx_description
1 polymer ?
#
loop_
_entity_poly.entity_id
_entity_poly.type
_entity_poly.pdbx_seq_one_letter_code
_entity_poly.pdbx_strand_id
1 'polypeptide(L)'
;MELPALIYFTSLINEGSAASAASALGVSASTLNHSVSALEQAMATSLLSRSALRRGSKTITTAHGESLYRSALHLLGWSLALIGEDSRASIVPPEEATPHPLPTRRLRALLDSGLTLRMIGYFLSVCETGRIAAAAQRLSLTQPTLSRQIRKLETILGRTLFLRSPHGVTLTAEAESLRQGCQQVDRTYRQIMRDENFSYFREFRTLKLASMMPTSSDSSLTVLLANLVRLWRHRRYQPPLTISTIAAPQMVEGLLDGRFDAGLSDLIDIPLGLDCAELEKSAIFLVSSRSHGLRANQTPQMVLASCLLAVPALGTGLRRITDRYLDQEGIAPSAIFETQSLSLILRLVEDGTCCAILPAGSFRSHAVHAVPLPDRYRMTTRLIWKEDHRNLAIIDRLRAGLAEIQVESASVGRKSVA
;
A
#
# COMPACT_ATOMS: atom_id res chain seq x y z
N MET A 1 6.91 -3.68 14.89
CA MET A 1 8.33 -3.35 15.09
C MET A 1 8.84 -4.19 16.26
N GLU A 2 9.96 -4.89 16.09
CA GLU A 2 10.51 -5.82 17.08
C GLU A 2 11.81 -5.26 17.68
N LEU A 3 12.09 -5.59 18.95
CA LEU A 3 13.26 -5.09 19.67
C LEU A 3 14.60 -5.46 18.97
N PRO A 4 14.80 -6.70 18.47
CA PRO A 4 16.00 -7.05 17.70
C PRO A 4 16.22 -6.18 16.46
N ALA A 5 15.17 -5.79 15.76
CA ALA A 5 15.29 -4.96 14.57
C ALA A 5 15.83 -3.55 14.92
N LEU A 6 15.42 -2.99 16.05
CA LEU A 6 15.98 -1.73 16.57
C LEU A 6 17.44 -1.89 17.00
N ILE A 7 17.79 -2.98 17.68
CA ILE A 7 19.18 -3.28 18.06
C ILE A 7 20.09 -3.36 16.83
N TYR A 8 19.66 -4.10 15.80
CA TYR A 8 20.40 -4.26 14.56
C TYR A 8 20.56 -2.94 13.81
N PHE A 9 19.49 -2.15 13.73
CA PHE A 9 19.53 -0.83 13.12
C PHE A 9 20.48 0.13 13.85
N THR A 10 20.40 0.21 15.18
CA THR A 10 21.29 1.03 16.01
C THR A 10 22.75 0.58 15.87
N SER A 11 23.03 -0.72 15.90
CA SER A 11 24.39 -1.24 15.74
C SER A 11 24.95 -0.96 14.34
N LEU A 12 24.13 -1.07 13.29
CA LEU A 12 24.53 -0.74 11.92
C LEU A 12 24.99 0.71 11.80
N ILE A 13 24.26 1.64 12.45
CA ILE A 13 24.63 3.07 12.46
C ILE A 13 25.91 3.30 13.26
N ASN A 14 26.04 2.72 14.46
CA ASN A 14 27.23 2.87 15.32
C ASN A 14 28.52 2.39 14.65
N GLU A 15 28.43 1.25 13.97
CA GLU A 15 29.59 0.54 13.40
C GLU A 15 29.87 0.96 11.94
N GLY A 16 28.97 1.73 11.34
CA GLY A 16 29.11 2.30 10.00
C GLY A 16 28.99 1.30 8.84
N SER A 17 28.96 -0.01 9.10
CA SER A 17 28.75 -1.05 8.09
C SER A 17 28.03 -2.27 8.64
N ALA A 18 27.24 -2.94 7.80
CA ALA A 18 26.54 -4.17 8.17
C ALA A 18 27.49 -5.31 8.57
N ALA A 19 28.68 -5.38 7.98
CA ALA A 19 29.68 -6.40 8.31
C ALA A 19 30.28 -6.19 9.71
N SER A 20 30.66 -4.94 10.05
CA SER A 20 31.17 -4.61 11.39
C SER A 20 30.09 -4.81 12.45
N ALA A 21 28.87 -4.33 12.20
CA ALA A 21 27.74 -4.50 13.12
C ALA A 21 27.38 -5.96 13.37
N ALA A 22 27.36 -6.77 12.32
CA ALA A 22 27.08 -8.20 12.42
C ALA A 22 28.15 -8.92 13.25
N SER A 23 29.43 -8.63 13.00
CA SER A 23 30.56 -9.15 13.78
C SER A 23 30.46 -8.75 15.26
N ALA A 24 30.20 -7.47 15.52
CA ALA A 24 30.12 -6.90 16.86
C ALA A 24 28.97 -7.50 17.70
N LEU A 25 27.83 -7.77 17.06
CA LEU A 25 26.68 -8.43 17.69
C LEU A 25 26.74 -9.96 17.69
N GLY A 26 27.72 -10.57 17.00
CA GLY A 26 27.83 -12.03 16.87
C GLY A 26 26.73 -12.67 16.01
N VAL A 27 26.22 -11.96 15.01
CA VAL A 27 25.17 -12.45 14.07
C VAL A 27 25.68 -12.43 12.63
N SER A 28 24.95 -13.05 11.70
CA SER A 28 25.29 -12.95 10.27
C SER A 28 24.88 -11.60 9.67
N ALA A 29 25.67 -11.08 8.72
CA ALA A 29 25.32 -9.86 8.00
C ALA A 29 24.00 -9.99 7.22
N SER A 30 23.66 -11.21 6.77
CA SER A 30 22.37 -11.49 6.12
C SER A 30 21.19 -11.32 7.08
N THR A 31 21.30 -11.86 8.30
CA THR A 31 20.28 -11.73 9.36
C THR A 31 20.05 -10.26 9.73
N LEU A 32 21.14 -9.52 9.89
CA LEU A 32 21.10 -8.10 10.21
C LEU A 32 20.41 -7.31 9.09
N ASN A 33 20.88 -7.47 7.84
CA ASN A 33 20.30 -6.78 6.69
C ASN A 33 18.82 -7.13 6.48
N HIS A 34 18.45 -8.41 6.59
CA HIS A 34 17.07 -8.84 6.46
C HIS A 34 16.17 -8.19 7.52
N SER A 35 16.64 -8.11 8.75
CA SER A 35 15.88 -7.49 9.85
C SER A 35 15.74 -5.98 9.68
N VAL A 36 16.78 -5.29 9.20
CA VAL A 36 16.73 -3.86 8.90
C VAL A 36 15.82 -3.60 7.70
N SER A 37 15.86 -4.42 6.65
CA SER A 37 14.92 -4.32 5.52
C SER A 37 13.48 -4.58 5.94
N ALA A 38 13.23 -5.56 6.82
CA ALA A 38 11.90 -5.81 7.39
C ALA A 38 11.42 -4.62 8.25
N LEU A 39 12.33 -3.94 8.95
CA LEU A 39 12.04 -2.70 9.68
C LEU A 39 11.66 -1.57 8.72
N GLU A 40 12.43 -1.35 7.65
CA GLU A 40 12.12 -0.38 6.59
C GLU A 40 10.77 -0.68 5.92
N GLN A 41 10.46 -1.95 5.64
CA GLN A 41 9.17 -2.38 5.10
C GLN A 41 8.02 -2.13 6.07
N ALA A 42 8.19 -2.49 7.35
CA ALA A 42 7.19 -2.29 8.38
C ALA A 42 6.91 -0.79 8.63
N MET A 43 7.92 0.05 8.44
CA MET A 43 7.81 1.51 8.55
C MET A 43 7.49 2.19 7.21
N ALA A 44 7.44 1.44 6.11
CA ALA A 44 7.27 1.92 4.75
C ALA A 44 8.21 3.08 4.35
N THR A 45 9.43 3.14 4.89
CA THR A 45 10.39 4.22 4.64
C THR A 45 11.82 3.70 4.53
N SER A 46 12.64 4.38 3.72
CA SER A 46 14.08 4.10 3.63
C SER A 46 14.76 4.78 4.82
N LEU A 47 15.33 3.98 5.71
CA LEU A 47 16.10 4.46 6.86
C LEU A 47 17.56 4.69 6.47
N LEU A 48 18.02 3.95 5.45
CA LEU A 48 19.37 4.04 4.90
C LEU A 48 19.34 4.55 3.46
N SER A 49 20.35 5.32 3.05
CA SER A 49 20.50 5.78 1.66
C SER A 49 21.07 4.66 0.76
N ARG A 50 20.38 4.34 -0.34
CA ARG A 50 20.70 3.20 -1.22
C ARG A 50 22.00 3.36 -2.05
N SER A 51 22.62 4.54 -2.08
CA SER A 51 23.93 4.73 -2.71
C SER A 51 25.08 4.01 -1.99
N ALA A 52 24.87 3.58 -0.74
CA ALA A 52 25.89 3.00 0.14
C ALA A 52 26.04 1.47 0.07
N LEU A 53 25.23 0.75 -0.73
CA LEU A 53 25.35 -0.71 -0.85
C LEU A 53 26.49 -1.19 -1.76
N ARG A 54 27.37 -0.29 -2.24
CA ARG A 54 28.68 -0.69 -2.80
C ARG A 54 29.61 -1.10 -1.65
N ARG A 55 30.16 -2.31 -1.72
CA ARG A 55 31.12 -2.89 -0.76
C ARG A 55 32.13 -1.82 -0.29
N GLY A 56 32.06 -1.44 0.98
CA GLY A 56 33.01 -0.52 1.64
C GLY A 56 32.53 0.92 1.88
N SER A 57 31.32 1.31 1.46
CA SER A 57 30.80 2.65 1.75
C SER A 57 30.22 2.76 3.18
N LYS A 58 30.55 3.86 3.88
CA LYS A 58 30.00 4.19 5.20
C LYS A 58 28.48 4.33 5.10
N THR A 59 27.75 3.73 6.04
CA THR A 59 26.29 3.84 6.09
C THR A 59 25.89 5.32 6.23
N ILE A 60 25.07 5.79 5.29
CA ILE A 60 24.46 7.12 5.35
C ILE A 60 23.00 6.95 5.76
N THR A 61 22.63 7.52 6.90
CA THR A 61 21.25 7.55 7.39
C THR A 61 20.45 8.59 6.61
N THR A 62 19.18 8.28 6.32
CA THR A 62 18.23 9.31 5.91
C THR A 62 17.85 10.16 7.13
N ALA A 63 17.20 11.32 6.93
CA ALA A 63 16.66 12.11 8.04
C ALA A 63 15.72 11.27 8.95
N HIS A 64 14.96 10.35 8.37
CA HIS A 64 14.10 9.41 9.10
C HIS A 64 14.91 8.35 9.84
N GLY A 65 15.98 7.85 9.24
CA GLY A 65 16.92 6.96 9.92
C GLY A 65 17.55 7.62 11.16
N GLU A 66 17.93 8.89 11.05
CA GLU A 66 18.50 9.66 12.17
C GLU A 66 17.48 9.90 13.29
N SER A 67 16.23 10.26 12.94
CA SER A 67 15.14 10.41 13.91
C SER A 67 14.83 9.09 14.63
N LEU A 68 14.69 7.99 13.87
CA LEU A 68 14.47 6.66 14.46
C LEU A 68 15.64 6.25 15.36
N TYR A 69 16.87 6.54 14.95
CA TYR A 69 18.07 6.19 15.70
C TYR A 69 18.07 6.84 17.09
N ARG A 70 17.76 8.14 17.18
CA ARG A 70 17.66 8.85 18.47
C ARG A 70 16.59 8.25 19.37
N SER A 71 15.39 8.06 18.84
CA SER A 71 14.27 7.48 19.61
C SER A 71 14.54 6.01 20.00
N ALA A 72 15.22 5.25 19.15
CA ALA A 72 15.66 3.89 19.44
C ALA A 72 16.69 3.87 20.59
N LEU A 73 17.64 4.81 20.64
CA LEU A 73 18.59 4.90 21.76
C LEU A 73 17.86 5.10 23.09
N HIS A 74 16.82 5.95 23.14
CA HIS A 74 16.00 6.12 24.35
C HIS A 74 15.26 4.83 24.72
N LEU A 75 14.56 4.21 23.75
CA LEU A 75 13.80 2.98 23.99
C LEU A 75 14.71 1.83 24.47
N LEU A 76 15.86 1.64 23.82
CA LEU A 76 16.85 0.61 24.17
C LEU A 76 17.50 0.91 25.51
N GLY A 77 17.77 2.18 25.83
CA GLY A 77 18.26 2.61 27.14
C GLY A 77 17.29 2.26 28.25
N TRP A 78 16.00 2.59 28.09
CA TRP A 78 14.97 2.19 29.03
C TRP A 78 14.81 0.68 29.14
N SER A 79 14.91 -0.04 28.02
CA SER A 79 14.85 -1.51 28.01
C SER A 79 16.02 -2.13 28.77
N LEU A 80 17.23 -1.57 28.65
CA LEU A 80 18.42 -2.00 29.39
C LEU A 80 18.26 -1.78 30.89
N ALA A 81 17.67 -0.66 31.31
CA ALA A 81 17.38 -0.40 32.71
C ALA A 81 16.43 -1.44 33.34
N LEU A 82 15.58 -2.10 32.54
CA LEU A 82 14.74 -3.18 33.04
C LEU A 82 15.55 -4.44 33.37
N ILE A 83 16.64 -4.72 32.64
CA ILE A 83 17.41 -5.98 32.74
C ILE A 83 18.64 -5.85 33.68
N GLY A 84 19.07 -4.62 33.99
CA GLY A 84 20.30 -4.36 34.76
C GLY A 84 20.11 -4.23 36.28
N GLU A 85 21.17 -4.55 37.03
CA GLU A 85 21.27 -4.56 38.50
C GLU A 85 21.31 -3.16 39.18
N ASP A 86 21.43 -2.08 38.41
CA ASP A 86 21.44 -0.69 38.90
C ASP A 86 20.05 -0.20 39.33
N SER A 87 19.41 -0.94 40.23
CA SER A 87 18.12 -0.59 40.86
C SER A 87 18.21 0.69 41.73
N ARG A 88 19.39 1.34 41.78
CA ARG A 88 19.69 2.58 42.52
C ARG A 88 20.11 3.75 41.63
N ALA A 89 20.38 3.54 40.34
CA ALA A 89 20.45 4.66 39.42
C ALA A 89 19.01 5.13 39.27
N SER A 90 18.69 6.20 39.99
CA SER A 90 17.45 6.96 39.87
C SER A 90 16.96 6.92 38.43
N ILE A 91 15.66 6.68 38.23
CA ILE A 91 14.95 6.81 36.95
C ILE A 91 15.07 8.29 36.54
N VAL A 92 16.27 8.72 36.17
CA VAL A 92 16.56 10.07 35.70
C VAL A 92 16.07 10.08 34.27
N PRO A 93 15.10 10.93 33.92
CA PRO A 93 14.62 11.02 32.56
C PRO A 93 15.79 11.44 31.66
N PRO A 94 16.07 10.72 30.56
CA PRO A 94 16.93 11.22 29.51
C PRO A 94 16.11 12.21 28.68
N GLU A 95 15.65 13.30 29.30
CA GLU A 95 14.99 14.41 28.60
C GLU A 95 15.99 15.51 28.19
N GLU A 96 17.22 15.52 28.74
CA GLU A 96 18.20 16.59 28.49
C GLU A 96 19.61 16.12 28.04
N ALA A 97 19.91 14.83 28.00
CA ALA A 97 21.21 14.34 27.53
C ALA A 97 21.18 14.08 26.02
N THR A 98 22.17 14.58 25.28
CA THR A 98 22.38 14.19 23.88
C THR A 98 22.46 12.67 23.79
N PRO A 99 21.68 12.01 22.92
CA PRO A 99 21.65 10.55 22.87
C PRO A 99 23.01 10.02 22.40
N HIS A 100 23.79 9.48 23.34
CA HIS A 100 25.08 8.86 23.06
C HIS A 100 24.89 7.44 22.49
N PRO A 101 25.74 7.01 21.53
CA PRO A 101 25.70 5.65 21.02
C PRO A 101 25.79 4.61 22.15
N LEU A 102 24.86 3.67 22.17
CA LEU A 102 24.89 2.57 23.15
C LEU A 102 26.07 1.63 22.83
N PRO A 103 26.90 1.24 23.82
CA PRO A 103 27.99 0.30 23.61
C PRO A 103 27.48 -1.05 23.11
N THR A 104 28.19 -1.65 22.16
CA THR A 104 27.83 -2.95 21.55
C THR A 104 27.60 -4.05 22.59
N ARG A 105 28.39 -4.08 23.67
CA ARG A 105 28.20 -5.04 24.78
C ARG A 105 26.80 -4.94 25.41
N ARG A 106 26.26 -3.73 25.56
CA ARG A 106 24.90 -3.52 26.11
C ARG A 106 23.82 -3.94 25.11
N LEU A 107 23.98 -3.56 23.83
CA LEU A 107 23.07 -3.99 22.77
C LEU A 107 22.98 -5.52 22.65
N ARG A 108 24.13 -6.21 22.76
CA ARG A 108 24.20 -7.66 22.79
C ARG A 108 23.52 -8.26 24.02
N ALA A 109 23.74 -7.71 25.21
CA ALA A 109 23.05 -8.18 26.42
C ALA A 109 21.51 -8.07 26.29
N LEU A 110 21.01 -6.98 25.68
CA LEU A 110 19.59 -6.82 25.40
C LEU A 110 19.08 -7.87 24.41
N LEU A 111 19.84 -8.16 23.36
CA LEU A 111 19.51 -9.18 22.36
C LEU A 111 19.46 -10.60 23.00
N ASP A 112 20.48 -10.93 23.80
CA ASP A 112 20.64 -12.22 24.46
C ASP A 112 19.59 -12.45 25.56
N SER A 113 19.07 -11.39 26.17
CA SER A 113 18.01 -11.47 27.19
C SER A 113 16.70 -12.07 26.65
N GLY A 114 16.44 -11.98 25.35
CA GLY A 114 15.17 -12.38 24.75
C GLY A 114 13.98 -11.52 25.17
N LEU A 115 14.20 -10.34 25.76
CA LEU A 115 13.16 -9.36 26.08
C LEU A 115 12.45 -8.90 24.79
N THR A 116 11.13 -8.76 24.85
CA THR A 116 10.34 -8.25 23.73
C THR A 116 9.39 -7.14 24.18
N LEU A 117 9.10 -6.21 23.28
CA LEU A 117 8.13 -5.13 23.54
C LEU A 117 6.72 -5.68 23.84
N ARG A 118 6.36 -6.83 23.25
CA ARG A 118 5.09 -7.51 23.54
C ARG A 118 5.00 -7.97 25.00
N MET A 119 6.07 -8.50 25.57
CA MET A 119 6.08 -8.88 27.00
C MET A 119 5.85 -7.69 27.92
N ILE A 120 6.41 -6.52 27.59
CA ILE A 120 6.19 -5.28 28.33
C ILE A 120 4.71 -4.87 28.25
N GLY A 121 4.11 -4.92 27.05
CA GLY A 121 2.67 -4.65 26.87
C GLY A 121 1.77 -5.62 27.64
N TYR A 122 2.14 -6.91 27.69
CA TYR A 122 1.43 -7.92 28.47
C TYR A 122 1.48 -7.64 29.97
N PHE A 123 2.65 -7.30 30.49
CA PHE A 123 2.82 -6.89 31.89
C PHE A 123 1.92 -5.69 32.22
N LEU A 124 2.01 -4.60 31.45
CA LEU A 124 1.18 -3.41 31.68
C LEU A 124 -0.32 -3.70 31.61
N SER A 125 -0.77 -4.56 30.69
CA SER A 125 -2.19 -4.96 30.60
C SER A 125 -2.67 -5.72 31.83
N VAL A 126 -1.83 -6.57 32.41
CA VAL A 126 -2.14 -7.27 33.67
C VAL A 126 -2.17 -6.29 34.84
N CYS A 127 -1.25 -5.32 34.89
CA CYS A 127 -1.27 -4.25 35.89
C CYS A 127 -2.56 -3.42 35.84
N GLU A 128 -3.04 -3.08 34.65
CA GLU A 128 -4.25 -2.28 34.45
C GLU A 128 -5.53 -3.03 34.83
N THR A 129 -5.59 -4.33 34.54
CA THR A 129 -6.82 -5.13 34.73
C THR A 129 -6.91 -5.81 36.10
N GLY A 130 -5.78 -5.98 36.79
CA GLY A 130 -5.72 -6.69 38.08
C GLY A 130 -6.03 -8.18 38.00
N ARG A 131 -6.30 -8.73 36.80
CA ARG A 131 -6.64 -10.13 36.56
C ARG A 131 -6.08 -10.62 35.24
N ILE A 132 -5.30 -11.70 35.27
CA ILE A 132 -4.69 -12.30 34.07
C ILE A 132 -5.75 -12.73 33.04
N ALA A 133 -6.89 -13.28 33.49
CA ALA A 133 -7.95 -13.70 32.58
C ALA A 133 -8.56 -12.50 31.80
N ALA A 134 -8.79 -11.37 32.49
CA ALA A 134 -9.32 -10.15 31.86
C ALA A 134 -8.31 -9.51 30.90
N ALA A 135 -7.02 -9.45 31.28
CA ALA A 135 -5.97 -9.03 30.36
C ALA A 135 -5.88 -9.92 29.12
N ALA A 136 -5.98 -11.25 29.30
CA ALA A 136 -5.92 -12.19 28.18
C ALA A 136 -7.08 -11.97 27.20
N GLN A 137 -8.31 -11.79 27.69
CA GLN A 137 -9.46 -11.44 26.86
C GLN A 137 -9.26 -10.13 26.10
N ARG A 138 -8.79 -9.07 26.77
CA ARG A 138 -8.50 -7.77 26.14
C ARG A 138 -7.42 -7.85 25.05
N LEU A 139 -6.47 -8.76 25.21
CA LEU A 139 -5.37 -9.00 24.27
C LEU A 139 -5.71 -10.06 23.22
N SER A 140 -6.92 -10.62 23.21
CA SER A 140 -7.33 -11.74 22.35
C SER A 140 -6.42 -12.96 22.47
N LEU A 141 -5.97 -13.27 23.70
CA LEU A 141 -5.14 -14.42 24.04
C LEU A 141 -5.88 -15.37 24.99
N THR A 142 -5.43 -16.62 25.05
CA THR A 142 -5.85 -17.53 26.11
C THR A 142 -5.10 -17.20 27.42
N GLN A 143 -5.78 -17.37 28.56
CA GLN A 143 -5.16 -17.14 29.88
C GLN A 143 -3.86 -17.96 30.10
N PRO A 144 -3.76 -19.25 29.71
CA PRO A 144 -2.50 -20.00 29.81
C PRO A 144 -1.36 -19.38 29.00
N THR A 145 -1.66 -18.87 27.80
CA THR A 145 -0.69 -18.18 26.93
C THR A 145 -0.15 -16.94 27.62
N LEU A 146 -1.02 -16.07 28.12
CA LEU A 146 -0.60 -14.85 28.80
C LEU A 146 0.20 -15.17 30.08
N SER A 147 -0.26 -16.11 30.90
CA SER A 147 0.45 -16.53 32.11
C SER A 147 1.86 -17.05 31.81
N ARG A 148 2.05 -17.80 30.70
CA ARG A 148 3.37 -18.27 30.28
C ARG A 148 4.28 -17.12 29.86
N GLN A 149 3.77 -16.12 29.15
CA GLN A 149 4.55 -14.96 28.73
C GLN A 149 4.98 -14.09 29.92
N ILE A 150 4.10 -13.89 30.90
CA ILE A 150 4.44 -13.19 32.15
C ILE A 150 5.55 -13.92 32.92
N ARG A 151 5.45 -15.25 33.09
CA ARG A 151 6.52 -16.03 33.74
C ARG A 151 7.85 -15.93 32.99
N LYS A 152 7.80 -15.94 31.66
CA LYS A 152 9.00 -15.76 30.84
C LYS A 152 9.62 -14.38 31.09
N LEU A 153 8.82 -13.33 31.19
CA LEU A 153 9.30 -11.99 31.55
C LEU A 153 9.91 -11.97 32.96
N GLU A 154 9.25 -12.56 33.95
CA GLU A 154 9.78 -12.69 35.33
C GLU A 154 11.15 -13.40 35.35
N THR A 155 11.32 -14.44 34.54
CA THR A 155 12.60 -15.16 34.39
C THR A 155 13.67 -14.27 33.75
N ILE A 156 13.33 -13.52 32.69
CA ILE A 156 14.27 -12.61 32.01
C ILE A 156 14.75 -11.51 32.95
N LEU A 157 13.85 -10.99 33.79
CA LEU A 157 14.16 -9.90 34.73
C LEU A 157 14.73 -10.40 36.07
N GLY A 158 14.69 -11.70 36.34
CA GLY A 158 15.08 -12.29 37.62
C GLY A 158 14.20 -11.87 38.81
N ARG A 159 12.95 -11.47 38.57
CA ARG A 159 12.04 -10.89 39.58
C ARG A 159 10.66 -11.52 39.52
N THR A 160 10.04 -11.75 40.66
CA THR A 160 8.61 -12.07 40.72
C THR A 160 7.82 -10.77 40.62
N LEU A 161 6.91 -10.68 39.65
CA LEU A 161 6.19 -9.43 39.37
C LEU A 161 4.76 -9.44 39.93
N PHE A 162 4.14 -10.62 40.00
CA PHE A 162 2.76 -10.75 40.46
C PHE A 162 2.61 -11.82 41.55
N LEU A 163 1.95 -11.45 42.64
CA LEU A 163 1.43 -12.39 43.62
C LEU A 163 0.01 -12.80 43.20
N ARG A 164 -0.22 -14.10 43.05
CA ARG A 164 -1.50 -14.65 42.58
C ARG A 164 -2.38 -15.03 43.77
N SER A 165 -3.64 -14.61 43.74
CA SER A 165 -4.64 -14.98 44.75
C SER A 165 -5.97 -15.37 44.08
N PRO A 166 -6.92 -15.97 44.83
CA PRO A 166 -8.25 -16.27 44.31
C PRO A 166 -9.02 -15.03 43.79
N HIS A 167 -8.66 -13.83 44.26
CA HIS A 167 -9.35 -12.59 43.93
C HIS A 167 -8.73 -11.85 42.72
N GLY A 168 -7.54 -12.27 42.27
CA GLY A 168 -6.83 -11.65 41.15
C GLY A 168 -5.31 -11.72 41.32
N VAL A 169 -4.62 -10.70 40.83
CA VAL A 169 -3.18 -10.54 41.01
C VAL A 169 -2.84 -9.20 41.65
N THR A 170 -1.86 -9.21 42.56
CA THR A 170 -1.29 -7.99 43.16
C THR A 170 0.16 -7.84 42.73
N LEU A 171 0.59 -6.59 42.56
CA LEU A 171 1.97 -6.26 42.20
C LEU A 171 2.90 -6.49 43.39
N THR A 172 4.12 -6.95 43.12
CA THR A 172 5.22 -6.91 44.10
C THR A 172 5.81 -5.50 44.20
N ALA A 173 6.60 -5.22 45.23
CA ALA A 173 7.27 -3.92 45.38
C ALA A 173 8.21 -3.64 44.18
N GLU A 174 8.88 -4.69 43.71
CA GLU A 174 9.75 -4.68 42.54
C GLU A 174 8.95 -4.40 41.26
N ALA A 175 7.74 -4.95 41.14
CA ALA A 175 6.89 -4.71 39.98
C ALA A 175 6.33 -3.28 39.94
N GLU A 176 6.00 -2.68 41.09
CA GLU A 176 5.56 -1.29 41.14
C GLU A 176 6.69 -0.34 40.69
N SER A 177 7.93 -0.64 41.09
CA SER A 177 9.11 0.11 40.65
C SER A 177 9.37 -0.07 39.14
N LEU A 178 9.21 -1.29 38.64
CA LEU A 178 9.37 -1.63 37.22
C LEU A 178 8.30 -0.97 36.34
N ARG A 179 7.08 -0.80 36.86
CA ARG A 179 5.94 -0.26 36.13
C ARG A 179 6.23 1.07 35.47
N GLN A 180 6.91 1.99 36.16
CA GLN A 180 7.28 3.29 35.60
C GLN A 180 8.22 3.16 34.40
N GLY A 181 9.25 2.32 34.50
CA GLY A 181 10.17 2.03 33.40
C GLY A 181 9.47 1.36 32.22
N CYS A 182 8.59 0.39 32.47
CA CYS A 182 7.79 -0.25 31.43
C CYS A 182 6.83 0.74 30.74
N GLN A 183 6.19 1.62 31.50
CA GLN A 183 5.35 2.70 30.95
C GLN A 183 6.18 3.67 30.13
N GLN A 184 7.45 3.91 30.48
CA GLN A 184 8.32 4.77 29.70
C GLN A 184 8.76 4.07 28.40
N VAL A 185 9.12 2.79 28.43
CA VAL A 185 9.37 2.01 27.21
C VAL A 185 8.14 2.00 26.30
N ASP A 186 6.95 1.75 26.85
CA ASP A 186 5.71 1.77 26.09
C ASP A 186 5.35 3.18 25.58
N ARG A 187 5.59 4.24 26.37
CA ARG A 187 5.44 5.63 25.92
C ARG A 187 6.41 5.97 24.80
N THR A 188 7.70 5.66 24.93
CA THR A 188 8.69 5.89 23.88
C THR A 188 8.42 5.02 22.66
N TYR A 189 7.96 3.78 22.82
CA TYR A 189 7.53 2.94 21.70
C TYR A 189 6.31 3.54 21.01
N ARG A 190 5.29 3.91 21.77
CA ARG A 190 4.12 4.62 21.24
C ARG A 190 4.52 5.94 20.62
N GLN A 191 5.50 6.65 21.15
CA GLN A 191 6.06 7.86 20.57
C GLN A 191 6.81 7.52 19.30
N ILE A 192 7.66 6.50 19.18
CA ILE A 192 8.21 6.08 17.88
C ILE A 192 7.07 5.76 16.89
N MET A 193 5.94 5.26 17.38
CA MET A 193 4.72 4.99 16.59
C MET A 193 3.78 6.22 16.42
N ARG A 194 3.99 7.34 17.13
CA ARG A 194 3.10 8.54 17.24
C ARG A 194 3.83 9.88 17.06
N ASP A 195 5.15 9.90 17.11
CA ASP A 195 6.09 11.00 16.88
C ASP A 195 5.72 11.55 15.53
N GLU A 196 5.52 12.85 15.44
CA GLU A 196 5.02 13.51 14.25
C GLU A 196 5.90 13.23 13.03
N ASN A 197 7.19 12.88 13.18
CA ASN A 197 8.02 12.39 12.07
C ASN A 197 7.63 10.99 11.54
N PHE A 198 6.95 10.17 12.36
CA PHE A 198 6.42 8.84 12.03
C PHE A 198 4.87 8.81 11.94
N SER A 199 4.19 9.79 12.52
CA SER A 199 2.73 9.94 12.64
C SER A 199 2.16 10.89 11.60
N TYR A 200 2.98 11.76 11.00
CA TYR A 200 2.70 12.34 9.67
C TYR A 200 2.40 11.24 8.63
N PHE A 201 2.81 9.99 8.86
CA PHE A 201 2.72 8.91 7.87
C PHE A 201 1.58 7.90 8.09
N ARG A 202 0.72 8.06 9.12
CA ARG A 202 -0.65 7.51 9.00
C ARG A 202 -1.41 8.17 7.85
N GLU A 203 -0.99 9.37 7.47
CA GLU A 203 -1.39 10.10 6.27
C GLU A 203 -0.67 9.64 4.99
N PHE A 204 0.12 8.57 5.05
CA PHE A 204 0.81 7.94 3.92
C PHE A 204 0.60 6.42 3.90
N ARG A 205 -0.65 5.97 4.05
CA ARG A 205 -1.07 4.87 3.17
C ARG A 205 -1.06 5.46 1.78
N THR A 206 -0.30 4.94 0.81
CA THR A 206 -0.54 5.40 -0.57
C THR A 206 -2.02 5.20 -0.88
N LEU A 207 -2.66 6.18 -1.49
CA LEU A 207 -3.97 5.94 -2.07
C LEU A 207 -3.75 4.94 -3.21
N LYS A 208 -4.25 3.73 -3.05
CA LYS A 208 -4.08 2.64 -4.00
C LYS A 208 -5.26 2.65 -4.95
N LEU A 209 -5.06 3.32 -6.08
CA LEU A 209 -5.99 3.32 -7.19
C LEU A 209 -5.68 2.14 -8.10
N ALA A 210 -6.59 1.19 -8.20
CA ALA A 210 -6.56 0.23 -9.29
C ALA A 210 -7.12 0.89 -10.56
N SER A 211 -6.56 0.57 -11.73
CA SER A 211 -7.09 1.01 -13.02
C SER A 211 -7.14 -0.16 -13.98
N MET A 212 -8.15 -0.18 -14.85
CA MET A 212 -8.12 -1.04 -16.02
C MET A 212 -6.98 -0.63 -16.96
N MET A 213 -6.57 -1.56 -17.82
CA MET A 213 -5.56 -1.36 -18.85
C MET A 213 -6.02 -0.27 -19.84
N PRO A 214 -5.24 0.81 -20.03
CA PRO A 214 -5.51 1.76 -21.09
C PRO A 214 -5.40 1.11 -22.47
N THR A 215 -6.21 1.57 -23.43
CA THR A 215 -6.16 1.08 -24.82
C THR A 215 -4.90 1.56 -25.55
N SER A 216 -4.47 2.80 -25.29
CA SER A 216 -3.29 3.42 -25.89
C SER A 216 -2.76 4.59 -25.03
N SER A 217 -1.59 5.14 -25.40
CA SER A 217 -1.03 6.35 -24.77
C SER A 217 -1.96 7.57 -24.90
N ASP A 218 -2.76 7.59 -25.96
CA ASP A 218 -3.59 8.74 -26.33
C ASP A 218 -5.05 8.56 -25.86
N SER A 219 -5.36 7.43 -25.22
CA SER A 219 -6.70 7.10 -24.72
C SER A 219 -7.17 8.03 -23.61
N SER A 220 -8.48 8.27 -23.53
CA SER A 220 -9.09 9.13 -22.49
C SER A 220 -8.67 8.72 -21.08
N LEU A 221 -8.62 7.41 -20.80
CA LEU A 221 -8.16 6.89 -19.52
C LEU A 221 -6.70 7.27 -19.22
N THR A 222 -5.78 7.12 -20.19
CA THR A 222 -4.37 7.50 -19.98
C THR A 222 -4.25 9.00 -19.68
N VAL A 223 -4.98 9.83 -20.43
CA VAL A 223 -5.02 11.29 -20.21
C VAL A 223 -5.59 11.62 -18.83
N LEU A 224 -6.69 10.97 -18.42
CA LEU A 224 -7.31 11.13 -17.11
C LEU A 224 -6.32 10.77 -15.99
N LEU A 225 -5.66 9.61 -16.07
CA LEU A 225 -4.67 9.19 -15.08
C LEU A 225 -3.47 10.14 -15.02
N ALA A 226 -2.96 10.59 -16.17
CA ALA A 226 -1.85 11.54 -16.24
C ALA A 226 -2.22 12.88 -15.59
N ASN A 227 -3.41 13.40 -15.87
CA ASN A 227 -3.92 14.63 -15.27
C ASN A 227 -4.19 14.45 -13.77
N LEU A 228 -4.68 13.28 -13.35
CA LEU A 228 -4.85 12.96 -11.94
C LEU A 228 -3.51 12.98 -11.21
N VAL A 229 -2.47 12.36 -11.75
CA VAL A 229 -1.11 12.39 -11.18
C VAL A 229 -0.57 13.82 -11.12
N ARG A 230 -0.77 14.63 -12.17
CA ARG A 230 -0.37 16.06 -12.19
C ARG A 230 -1.10 16.86 -11.12
N LEU A 231 -2.42 16.72 -11.03
CA LEU A 231 -3.26 17.38 -10.03
C LEU A 231 -2.81 17.00 -8.62
N TRP A 232 -2.67 15.71 -8.35
CA TRP A 232 -2.26 15.19 -7.04
C TRP A 232 -0.90 15.74 -6.60
N ARG A 233 0.05 15.79 -7.53
CA ARG A 233 1.39 16.34 -7.29
C ARG A 233 1.37 17.86 -7.12
N HIS A 234 0.67 18.59 -7.97
CA HIS A 234 0.63 20.06 -7.94
C HIS A 234 -0.05 20.57 -6.67
N ARG A 235 -1.18 19.98 -6.29
CA ARG A 235 -1.92 20.29 -5.06
C ARG A 235 -1.25 19.72 -3.81
N ARG A 236 -0.19 18.93 -3.95
CA ARG A 236 0.51 18.20 -2.87
C ARG A 236 -0.45 17.43 -1.98
N TYR A 237 -1.44 16.76 -2.58
CA TYR A 237 -2.43 15.99 -1.83
C TYR A 237 -1.76 14.84 -1.09
N GLN A 238 -2.17 14.66 0.17
CA GLN A 238 -1.83 13.51 1.00
C GLN A 238 -3.04 12.60 1.18
N PRO A 239 -2.83 11.28 1.22
CA PRO A 239 -1.59 10.55 0.91
C PRO A 239 -1.15 10.61 -0.56
N PRO A 240 0.08 10.17 -0.89
CA PRO A 240 0.53 10.01 -2.27
C PRO A 240 -0.29 8.98 -3.02
N LEU A 241 -0.52 9.24 -4.30
CA LEU A 241 -1.25 8.35 -5.19
C LEU A 241 -0.34 7.25 -5.76
N THR A 242 -0.78 6.00 -5.67
CA THR A 242 -0.22 4.86 -6.41
C THR A 242 -1.27 4.28 -7.33
N ILE A 243 -0.91 4.06 -8.59
CA ILE A 243 -1.80 3.49 -9.59
C ILE A 243 -1.28 2.12 -9.98
N SER A 244 -2.15 1.10 -9.89
CA SER A 244 -1.86 -0.25 -10.37
C SER A 244 -2.79 -0.61 -11.50
N THR A 245 -2.21 -0.95 -12.65
CA THR A 245 -2.99 -1.41 -13.81
C THR A 245 -3.23 -2.90 -13.71
N ILE A 246 -4.49 -3.30 -13.52
CA ILE A 246 -4.87 -4.70 -13.26
C ILE A 246 -6.18 -5.05 -13.96
N ALA A 247 -6.45 -6.36 -14.13
CA ALA A 247 -7.71 -6.83 -14.69
C ALA A 247 -8.89 -6.60 -13.73
N ALA A 248 -10.09 -6.40 -14.28
CA ALA A 248 -11.29 -6.09 -13.51
C ALA A 248 -11.61 -7.12 -12.39
N PRO A 249 -11.49 -8.45 -12.59
CA PRO A 249 -11.75 -9.41 -11.52
C PRO A 249 -10.82 -9.21 -10.30
N GLN A 250 -9.53 -9.02 -10.54
CA GLN A 250 -8.54 -8.78 -9.49
C GLN A 250 -8.74 -7.43 -8.79
N MET A 251 -9.26 -6.43 -9.52
CA MET A 251 -9.62 -5.14 -8.96
C MET A 251 -10.77 -5.28 -7.98
N VAL A 252 -11.84 -5.97 -8.37
CA VAL A 252 -13.01 -6.22 -7.51
C VAL A 252 -12.59 -6.94 -6.23
N GLU A 253 -11.85 -8.05 -6.33
CA GLU A 253 -11.33 -8.76 -5.16
C GLU A 253 -10.45 -7.85 -4.29
N GLY A 254 -9.56 -7.08 -4.91
CA GLY A 254 -8.68 -6.17 -4.20
C GLY A 254 -9.40 -5.03 -3.50
N LEU A 255 -10.53 -4.55 -4.01
CA LEU A 255 -11.37 -3.56 -3.34
C LEU A 255 -12.10 -4.16 -2.13
N LEU A 256 -12.68 -5.35 -2.29
CA LEU A 256 -13.42 -6.04 -1.22
C LEU A 256 -12.50 -6.40 -0.04
N ASP A 257 -11.28 -6.85 -0.31
CA ASP A 257 -10.27 -7.22 0.69
C ASP A 257 -9.46 -6.03 1.23
N GLY A 258 -9.65 -4.82 0.69
CA GLY A 258 -8.94 -3.60 1.10
C GLY A 258 -7.46 -3.55 0.66
N ARG A 259 -7.10 -4.27 -0.41
CA ARG A 259 -5.82 -4.13 -1.12
C ARG A 259 -5.76 -2.85 -1.95
N PHE A 260 -6.90 -2.40 -2.49
CA PHE A 260 -7.09 -1.11 -3.17
C PHE A 260 -8.12 -0.28 -2.41
N ASP A 261 -7.97 1.04 -2.47
CA ASP A 261 -8.92 1.98 -1.85
C ASP A 261 -10.03 2.37 -2.86
N ALA A 262 -9.66 2.49 -4.14
CA ALA A 262 -10.58 2.78 -5.24
C ALA A 262 -10.14 2.14 -6.55
N GLY A 263 -11.05 2.03 -7.51
CA GLY A 263 -10.85 1.42 -8.83
C GLY A 263 -11.44 2.24 -9.97
N LEU A 264 -10.73 2.35 -11.09
CA LEU A 264 -11.25 2.89 -12.34
C LEU A 264 -11.50 1.74 -13.33
N SER A 265 -12.77 1.49 -13.64
CA SER A 265 -13.16 0.36 -14.49
C SER A 265 -14.40 0.65 -15.33
N ASP A 266 -14.60 -0.15 -16.38
CA ASP A 266 -15.75 -0.13 -17.28
C ASP A 266 -16.78 -1.22 -16.93
N LEU A 267 -16.72 -1.75 -15.70
CA LEU A 267 -17.68 -2.71 -15.17
C LEU A 267 -19.11 -2.21 -15.34
N ILE A 268 -19.91 -2.94 -16.11
CA ILE A 268 -21.34 -2.64 -16.31
C ILE A 268 -22.20 -3.15 -15.14
N ASP A 269 -21.80 -4.24 -14.46
CA ASP A 269 -22.47 -4.70 -13.23
C ASP A 269 -21.52 -4.48 -12.05
N ILE A 270 -22.00 -3.79 -11.02
CA ILE A 270 -21.23 -3.53 -9.81
C ILE A 270 -21.56 -4.61 -8.77
N PRO A 271 -20.56 -5.39 -8.30
CA PRO A 271 -20.77 -6.40 -7.27
C PRO A 271 -21.29 -5.82 -5.95
N LEU A 272 -22.02 -6.63 -5.18
CA LEU A 272 -22.50 -6.27 -3.84
C LEU A 272 -21.34 -5.86 -2.90
N GLY A 273 -21.56 -4.85 -2.07
CA GLY A 273 -20.56 -4.30 -1.14
C GLY A 273 -19.59 -3.31 -1.78
N LEU A 274 -19.76 -2.99 -3.07
CA LEU A 274 -19.08 -1.91 -3.76
C LEU A 274 -20.09 -0.83 -4.17
N ASP A 275 -19.64 0.42 -4.13
CA ASP A 275 -20.36 1.58 -4.61
C ASP A 275 -19.58 2.23 -5.77
N CYS A 276 -20.24 3.05 -6.58
CA CYS A 276 -19.64 3.65 -7.75
C CYS A 276 -20.17 5.04 -8.12
N ALA A 277 -19.36 5.76 -8.91
CA ALA A 277 -19.75 7.00 -9.57
C ALA A 277 -19.37 6.93 -11.05
N GLU A 278 -20.31 7.29 -11.93
CA GLU A 278 -20.03 7.41 -13.36
C GLU A 278 -19.15 8.64 -13.61
N LEU A 279 -18.04 8.44 -14.32
CA LEU A 279 -17.12 9.52 -14.68
C LEU A 279 -17.37 9.96 -16.12
N GLU A 280 -17.23 9.04 -17.07
CA GLU A 280 -17.25 9.38 -18.49
C GLU A 280 -18.02 8.34 -19.28
N LYS A 281 -18.80 8.80 -20.27
CA LYS A 281 -19.42 7.95 -21.29
C LYS A 281 -18.72 8.19 -22.62
N SER A 282 -18.01 7.17 -23.10
CA SER A 282 -17.29 7.20 -24.37
C SER A 282 -18.12 6.53 -25.47
N ALA A 283 -18.14 7.16 -26.63
CA ALA A 283 -18.65 6.55 -27.85
C ALA A 283 -17.75 5.38 -28.27
N ILE A 284 -18.34 4.35 -28.87
CA ILE A 284 -17.61 3.20 -29.37
C ILE A 284 -17.72 3.17 -30.89
N PHE A 285 -16.65 2.76 -31.54
CA PHE A 285 -16.52 2.72 -32.99
C PHE A 285 -16.12 1.33 -33.44
N LEU A 286 -16.63 0.90 -34.59
CA LEU A 286 -15.99 -0.14 -35.39
C LEU A 286 -14.84 0.51 -36.17
N VAL A 287 -13.64 -0.03 -35.98
CA VAL A 287 -12.39 0.54 -36.48
C VAL A 287 -11.69 -0.46 -37.38
N SER A 288 -11.10 0.05 -38.46
CA SER A 288 -10.47 -0.73 -39.52
C SER A 288 -9.44 0.13 -40.26
N SER A 289 -8.44 -0.49 -40.90
CA SER A 289 -7.43 0.30 -41.63
C SER A 289 -8.03 1.08 -42.80
N ARG A 290 -7.47 2.25 -43.08
CA ARG A 290 -7.79 3.00 -44.31
C ARG A 290 -7.28 2.29 -45.57
N SER A 291 -6.22 1.48 -45.46
CA SER A 291 -5.68 0.70 -46.58
C SER A 291 -6.55 -0.50 -46.95
N HIS A 292 -7.48 -0.91 -46.07
CA HIS A 292 -8.36 -2.06 -46.27
C HIS A 292 -9.45 -1.83 -47.34
N GLY A 293 -9.39 -0.71 -48.07
CA GLY A 293 -10.26 -0.45 -49.23
C GLY A 293 -11.73 -0.25 -48.89
N LEU A 294 -12.04 0.07 -47.64
CA LEU A 294 -13.43 0.25 -47.22
C LEU A 294 -14.05 1.45 -47.94
N ARG A 295 -15.12 1.19 -48.68
CA ARG A 295 -15.87 2.23 -49.40
C ARG A 295 -16.67 3.03 -48.38
N ALA A 296 -16.82 4.34 -48.60
CA ALA A 296 -17.51 5.26 -47.68
C ALA A 296 -18.97 4.87 -47.32
N ASN A 297 -19.56 3.88 -48.00
CA ASN A 297 -20.94 3.40 -47.79
C ASN A 297 -21.03 2.02 -47.12
N GLN A 298 -19.94 1.44 -46.58
CA GLN A 298 -20.02 0.13 -45.93
C GLN A 298 -20.60 0.23 -44.51
N THR A 299 -21.59 -0.61 -44.22
CA THR A 299 -22.18 -0.73 -42.89
C THR A 299 -21.26 -1.57 -41.98
N PRO A 300 -21.37 -1.42 -40.65
CA PRO A 300 -20.62 -2.25 -39.70
C PRO A 300 -20.73 -3.76 -39.96
N GLN A 301 -21.92 -4.21 -40.35
CA GLN A 301 -22.19 -5.61 -40.68
C GLN A 301 -21.37 -6.11 -41.88
N MET A 302 -21.23 -5.29 -42.93
CA MET A 302 -20.41 -5.65 -44.11
C MET A 302 -18.93 -5.80 -43.76
N VAL A 303 -18.41 -4.94 -42.87
CA VAL A 303 -17.01 -5.00 -42.43
C VAL A 303 -16.78 -6.27 -41.59
N LEU A 304 -17.65 -6.54 -40.63
CA LEU A 304 -17.55 -7.70 -39.74
C LEU A 304 -17.72 -9.04 -40.48
N ALA A 305 -18.52 -9.07 -41.54
CA ALA A 305 -18.70 -10.26 -42.38
C ALA A 305 -17.51 -10.54 -43.32
N SER A 306 -16.59 -9.58 -43.49
CA SER A 306 -15.51 -9.68 -44.49
C SER A 306 -14.10 -9.56 -43.91
N CYS A 307 -13.99 -9.25 -42.62
CA CYS A 307 -12.72 -9.01 -41.95
C CYS A 307 -12.64 -9.78 -40.63
N LEU A 308 -11.44 -10.22 -40.24
CA LEU A 308 -11.17 -10.79 -38.92
C LEU A 308 -11.54 -9.75 -37.85
N LEU A 309 -12.35 -10.13 -36.86
CA LEU A 309 -12.66 -9.28 -35.71
C LEU A 309 -11.68 -9.61 -34.57
N ALA A 310 -10.84 -8.65 -34.20
CA ALA A 310 -10.01 -8.74 -33.01
C ALA A 310 -10.81 -8.29 -31.78
N VAL A 311 -10.86 -9.12 -30.74
CA VAL A 311 -11.60 -8.86 -29.51
C VAL A 311 -10.70 -8.96 -28.27
N PRO A 312 -10.97 -8.17 -27.22
CA PRO A 312 -10.32 -8.35 -25.93
C PRO A 312 -10.72 -9.68 -25.28
N ALA A 313 -9.92 -10.15 -24.32
CA ALA A 313 -10.25 -11.32 -23.52
C ALA A 313 -11.57 -11.17 -22.74
N LEU A 314 -12.15 -12.32 -22.41
CA LEU A 314 -13.36 -12.44 -21.60
C LEU A 314 -13.23 -11.70 -20.25
N GLY A 315 -14.34 -11.12 -19.79
CA GLY A 315 -14.42 -10.41 -18.51
C GLY A 315 -14.04 -8.93 -18.55
N THR A 316 -13.67 -8.37 -19.71
CA THR A 316 -13.50 -6.91 -19.89
C THR A 316 -14.82 -6.26 -20.29
N GLY A 317 -15.04 -4.99 -19.92
CA GLY A 317 -16.25 -4.28 -20.31
C GLY A 317 -16.34 -4.08 -21.83
N LEU A 318 -15.22 -3.76 -22.48
CA LEU A 318 -15.16 -3.67 -23.95
C LEU A 318 -15.54 -5.00 -24.64
N ARG A 319 -15.06 -6.16 -24.17
CA ARG A 319 -15.48 -7.46 -24.72
C ARG A 319 -16.99 -7.66 -24.57
N ARG A 320 -17.53 -7.36 -23.39
CA ARG A 320 -18.95 -7.52 -23.12
C ARG A 320 -19.84 -6.60 -23.96
N ILE A 321 -19.38 -5.38 -24.25
CA ILE A 321 -20.10 -4.47 -25.14
C ILE A 321 -20.03 -4.96 -26.59
N THR A 322 -18.88 -5.47 -27.03
CA THR A 322 -18.72 -6.11 -28.34
C THR A 322 -19.67 -7.29 -28.51
N ASP A 323 -19.67 -8.23 -27.56
CA ASP A 323 -20.54 -9.41 -27.61
C ASP A 323 -22.03 -8.99 -27.66
N ARG A 324 -22.43 -8.04 -26.79
CA ARG A 324 -23.79 -7.50 -26.78
C ARG A 324 -24.18 -6.84 -28.11
N TYR A 325 -23.27 -6.10 -28.73
CA TYR A 325 -23.50 -5.47 -30.02
C TYR A 325 -23.70 -6.53 -31.11
N LEU A 326 -22.84 -7.54 -31.17
CA LEU A 326 -22.96 -8.63 -32.14
C LEU A 326 -24.28 -9.39 -31.97
N ASP A 327 -24.64 -9.74 -30.73
CA ASP A 327 -25.86 -10.48 -30.43
C ASP A 327 -27.13 -9.67 -30.75
N GLN A 328 -27.21 -8.41 -30.29
CA GLN A 328 -28.42 -7.58 -30.43
C GLN A 328 -28.65 -7.10 -31.87
N GLU A 329 -27.58 -6.90 -32.65
CA GLU A 329 -27.71 -6.58 -34.07
C GLU A 329 -27.79 -7.84 -34.97
N GLY A 330 -27.68 -9.05 -34.40
CA GLY A 330 -27.70 -10.30 -35.16
C GLY A 330 -26.52 -10.44 -36.14
N ILE A 331 -25.35 -9.91 -35.77
CA ILE A 331 -24.14 -9.90 -36.61
C ILE A 331 -23.22 -11.04 -36.20
N ALA A 332 -22.97 -11.96 -37.14
CA ALA A 332 -21.93 -12.97 -37.00
C ALA A 332 -20.65 -12.51 -37.73
N PRO A 333 -19.52 -12.29 -37.03
CA PRO A 333 -18.25 -11.98 -37.68
C PRO A 333 -17.71 -13.21 -38.43
N SER A 334 -16.93 -12.99 -39.50
CA SER A 334 -16.37 -14.09 -40.31
C SER A 334 -15.34 -14.93 -39.56
N ALA A 335 -14.56 -14.30 -38.68
CA ALA A 335 -13.60 -14.94 -37.79
C ALA A 335 -13.35 -14.03 -36.57
N ILE A 336 -12.91 -14.63 -35.46
CA ILE A 336 -12.57 -13.91 -34.22
C ILE A 336 -11.13 -14.24 -33.81
N PHE A 337 -10.38 -13.19 -33.47
CA PHE A 337 -9.06 -13.29 -32.84
C PHE A 337 -9.11 -12.68 -31.44
N GLU A 338 -8.81 -13.46 -30.40
CA GLU A 338 -8.87 -12.99 -29.01
C GLU A 338 -7.45 -12.70 -28.47
N THR A 339 -7.30 -11.57 -27.77
CA THR A 339 -6.06 -11.24 -27.05
C THR A 339 -6.30 -10.34 -25.85
N GLN A 340 -5.40 -10.37 -24.87
CA GLN A 340 -5.38 -9.45 -23.72
C GLN A 340 -4.65 -8.13 -24.03
N SER A 341 -3.99 -8.02 -25.18
CA SER A 341 -3.18 -6.86 -25.56
C SER A 341 -3.95 -5.93 -26.50
N LEU A 342 -4.49 -4.83 -25.98
CA LEU A 342 -5.19 -3.82 -26.78
C LEU A 342 -4.25 -3.10 -27.75
N SER A 343 -2.97 -2.92 -27.38
CA SER A 343 -1.96 -2.35 -28.28
C SER A 343 -1.67 -3.26 -29.47
N LEU A 344 -1.72 -4.59 -29.29
CA LEU A 344 -1.65 -5.54 -30.39
C LEU A 344 -2.86 -5.42 -31.31
N ILE A 345 -4.08 -5.35 -30.74
CA ILE A 345 -5.31 -5.14 -31.53
C ILE A 345 -5.18 -3.87 -32.38
N LEU A 346 -4.80 -2.74 -31.77
CA LEU A 346 -4.62 -1.47 -32.48
C LEU A 346 -3.60 -1.60 -33.61
N ARG A 347 -2.46 -2.26 -33.35
CA ARG A 347 -1.44 -2.45 -34.37
C ARG A 347 -1.95 -3.28 -35.56
N LEU A 348 -2.65 -4.38 -35.30
CA LEU A 348 -3.23 -5.25 -36.33
C LEU A 348 -4.32 -4.52 -37.13
N VAL A 349 -5.08 -3.64 -36.47
CA VAL A 349 -6.07 -2.78 -37.14
C VAL A 349 -5.39 -1.77 -38.05
N GLU A 350 -4.34 -1.09 -37.60
CA GLU A 350 -3.60 -0.11 -38.41
C GLU A 350 -2.93 -0.78 -39.63
N ASP A 351 -2.35 -1.96 -39.44
CA ASP A 351 -1.71 -2.76 -40.48
C ASP A 351 -2.73 -3.39 -41.46
N GLY A 352 -4.04 -3.26 -41.20
CA GLY A 352 -5.10 -3.77 -42.08
C GLY A 352 -5.30 -5.28 -42.00
N THR A 353 -4.85 -5.93 -40.93
CA THR A 353 -5.02 -7.37 -40.71
C THR A 353 -6.40 -7.71 -40.15
N CYS A 354 -6.98 -6.82 -39.34
CA CYS A 354 -8.26 -7.03 -38.70
C CYS A 354 -9.07 -5.73 -38.55
N CYS A 355 -10.31 -5.87 -38.13
CA CYS A 355 -11.13 -4.80 -37.57
C CYS A 355 -11.31 -5.01 -36.06
N ALA A 356 -11.70 -3.96 -35.34
CA ALA A 356 -11.94 -4.04 -33.91
C ALA A 356 -13.01 -3.02 -33.48
N ILE A 357 -13.74 -3.35 -32.41
CA ILE A 357 -14.64 -2.42 -31.75
C ILE A 357 -13.87 -1.76 -30.60
N LEU A 358 -13.71 -0.43 -30.67
CA LEU A 358 -12.84 0.33 -29.76
C LEU A 358 -13.50 1.65 -29.29
N PRO A 359 -13.24 2.10 -28.05
CA PRO A 359 -13.76 3.37 -27.58
C PRO A 359 -13.03 4.55 -28.22
N ALA A 360 -13.71 5.70 -28.27
CA ALA A 360 -13.18 6.96 -28.78
C ALA A 360 -11.83 7.30 -28.12
N GLY A 361 -10.91 7.85 -28.89
CA GLY A 361 -9.56 8.22 -28.43
C GLY A 361 -8.57 7.06 -28.32
N SER A 362 -8.99 5.81 -28.54
CA SER A 362 -8.05 4.67 -28.54
C SER A 362 -7.14 4.61 -29.76
N PHE A 363 -7.58 5.22 -30.87
CA PHE A 363 -6.96 5.13 -32.19
C PHE A 363 -6.75 6.52 -32.80
N ARG A 364 -5.84 6.62 -33.76
CA ARG A 364 -5.57 7.86 -34.49
C ARG A 364 -6.47 7.97 -35.70
N SER A 365 -7.35 8.98 -35.73
CA SER A 365 -8.37 9.17 -36.79
C SER A 365 -7.80 9.20 -38.22
N HIS A 366 -6.55 9.61 -38.38
CA HIS A 366 -5.85 9.67 -39.66
C HIS A 366 -5.35 8.30 -40.14
N ALA A 367 -5.15 7.33 -39.25
CA ALA A 367 -4.64 6.00 -39.58
C ALA A 367 -5.76 4.99 -39.94
N VAL A 368 -6.98 5.24 -39.44
CA VAL A 368 -8.09 4.27 -39.50
C VAL A 368 -9.37 4.89 -40.07
N HIS A 369 -10.25 4.04 -40.58
CA HIS A 369 -11.67 4.35 -40.78
C HIS A 369 -12.43 3.92 -39.52
N ALA A 370 -13.30 4.81 -39.01
CA ALA A 370 -14.04 4.60 -37.77
C ALA A 370 -15.52 4.89 -37.99
N VAL A 371 -16.37 3.88 -37.77
CA VAL A 371 -17.82 3.98 -37.89
C VAL A 371 -18.43 3.94 -36.49
N PRO A 372 -19.17 4.97 -36.05
CA PRO A 372 -19.76 4.99 -34.71
C PRO A 372 -20.83 3.90 -34.58
N LEU A 373 -20.84 3.22 -33.43
CA LEU A 373 -21.95 2.35 -33.04
C LEU A 373 -23.13 3.19 -32.51
N PRO A 374 -24.36 2.65 -32.53
CA PRO A 374 -25.52 3.31 -31.94
C PRO A 374 -25.30 3.74 -30.49
N ASP A 375 -25.93 4.84 -30.08
CA ASP A 375 -25.77 5.47 -28.76
C ASP A 375 -26.11 4.59 -27.56
N ARG A 376 -26.85 3.48 -27.75
CA ARG A 376 -27.07 2.47 -26.71
C ARG A 376 -25.81 1.68 -26.33
N TYR A 377 -24.79 1.68 -27.18
CA TYR A 377 -23.51 1.00 -26.98
C TYR A 377 -22.41 1.99 -26.60
N ARG A 378 -22.54 2.60 -25.41
CA ARG A 378 -21.50 3.46 -24.84
C ARG A 378 -20.70 2.74 -23.77
N MET A 379 -19.39 2.99 -23.74
CA MET A 379 -18.54 2.54 -22.65
C MET A 379 -18.61 3.56 -21.53
N THR A 380 -18.87 3.12 -20.30
CA THR A 380 -18.93 4.01 -19.14
C THR A 380 -17.76 3.72 -18.21
N THR A 381 -16.86 4.68 -18.07
CA THR A 381 -15.78 4.62 -17.07
C THR A 381 -16.36 5.02 -15.72
N ARG A 382 -16.16 4.18 -14.71
CA ARG A 382 -16.65 4.38 -13.34
C ARG A 382 -15.50 4.45 -12.36
N LEU A 383 -15.65 5.29 -11.36
CA LEU A 383 -14.93 5.16 -10.11
C LEU A 383 -15.69 4.18 -9.21
N ILE A 384 -15.00 3.22 -8.62
CA ILE A 384 -15.59 2.16 -7.79
C ILE A 384 -14.82 2.09 -6.47
N TRP A 385 -15.52 1.95 -5.35
CA TRP A 385 -14.94 1.80 -4.02
C TRP A 385 -15.77 0.84 -3.17
N LYS A 386 -15.24 0.41 -2.02
CA LYS A 386 -15.99 -0.42 -1.07
C LYS A 386 -17.01 0.44 -0.32
N GLU A 387 -18.25 -0.01 -0.20
CA GLU A 387 -19.35 0.77 0.40
C GLU A 387 -18.99 1.28 1.81
N ASP A 388 -18.52 0.39 2.69
CA ASP A 388 -18.05 0.72 4.05
C ASP A 388 -16.57 1.14 4.10
N HIS A 389 -16.09 1.91 3.11
CA HIS A 389 -14.69 2.34 3.09
C HIS A 389 -14.34 3.14 4.35
N ARG A 390 -13.26 2.75 5.05
CA ARG A 390 -12.86 3.35 6.33
C ARG A 390 -12.52 4.84 6.27
N ASN A 391 -12.28 5.36 5.08
CA ASN A 391 -11.97 6.75 4.83
C ASN A 391 -12.75 7.22 3.60
N LEU A 392 -13.98 7.73 3.76
CA LEU A 392 -14.77 8.24 2.64
C LEU A 392 -14.25 9.60 2.13
N ALA A 393 -13.65 10.41 3.01
CA ALA A 393 -13.13 11.73 2.65
C ALA A 393 -12.05 11.68 1.55
N ILE A 394 -11.24 10.61 1.50
CA ILE A 394 -10.26 10.44 0.42
C ILE A 394 -10.91 10.03 -0.91
N ILE A 395 -12.00 9.26 -0.87
CA ILE A 395 -12.80 8.92 -2.05
C ILE A 395 -13.46 10.17 -2.60
N ASP A 396 -14.04 11.00 -1.74
CA ASP A 396 -14.66 12.27 -2.15
C ASP A 396 -13.64 13.23 -2.77
N ARG A 397 -12.42 13.29 -2.23
CA ARG A 397 -11.34 14.08 -2.83
C ARG A 397 -10.98 13.55 -4.22
N LEU A 398 -10.90 12.23 -4.39
CA LEU A 398 -10.60 11.63 -5.68
C LEU A 398 -11.73 11.90 -6.69
N ARG A 399 -12.99 11.81 -6.28
CA ARG A 399 -14.16 12.19 -7.09
C ARG A 399 -14.10 13.65 -7.51
N ALA A 400 -13.84 14.56 -6.57
CA ALA A 400 -13.74 15.99 -6.86
C ALA A 400 -12.60 16.31 -7.84
N GLY A 401 -11.42 15.72 -7.63
CA GLY A 401 -10.28 15.91 -8.52
C GLY A 401 -10.53 15.35 -9.93
N LEU A 402 -11.19 14.20 -10.05
CA LEU A 402 -11.58 13.64 -11.35
C LEU A 402 -12.62 14.52 -12.06
N ALA A 403 -13.57 15.09 -11.34
CA ALA A 403 -14.55 16.01 -11.91
C ALA A 403 -13.90 17.31 -12.41
N GLU A 404 -12.93 17.88 -11.67
CA GLU A 404 -12.14 19.06 -12.09
C GLU A 404 -11.43 18.81 -13.43
N ILE A 405 -10.76 17.65 -13.56
CA ILE A 405 -10.04 17.25 -14.77
C ILE A 405 -10.98 17.14 -15.98
N GLN A 406 -12.21 16.64 -15.77
CA GLN A 406 -13.18 16.49 -16.85
C GLN A 406 -13.72 17.83 -17.35
N VAL A 407 -13.96 18.78 -16.44
CA VAL A 407 -14.40 20.14 -16.80
C VAL A 407 -13.32 20.86 -17.61
N GLU A 408 -12.06 20.77 -17.20
CA GLU A 408 -10.94 21.35 -17.94
C GLU A 408 -10.81 20.74 -19.34
N SER A 409 -10.92 19.41 -19.45
CA SER A 409 -10.85 18.70 -20.74
C SER A 409 -11.98 19.09 -21.70
N ALA A 410 -13.20 19.31 -21.19
CA ALA A 410 -14.33 19.79 -21.99
C ALA A 410 -14.15 21.24 -22.48
N SER A 411 -13.45 22.08 -21.70
CA SER A 411 -13.16 23.47 -22.05
C SER A 411 -12.09 23.61 -23.15
N VAL A 412 -11.09 22.72 -23.15
CA VAL A 412 -10.03 22.66 -24.17
C VAL A 412 -10.56 22.06 -25.48
N GLY A 413 -11.43 21.05 -25.40
CA GLY A 413 -12.09 20.46 -26.58
C GLY A 413 -12.95 21.46 -27.37
N ARG A 414 -13.62 22.41 -26.71
CA ARG A 414 -14.38 23.47 -27.40
C ARG A 414 -13.51 24.49 -28.14
N LYS A 415 -12.25 24.69 -27.74
CA LYS A 415 -11.32 25.63 -28.40
C LYS A 415 -10.58 25.01 -29.59
N SER A 416 -10.56 23.68 -29.72
CA SER A 416 -9.91 22.97 -30.83
C SER A 416 -10.85 22.66 -32.01
N VAL A 417 -12.14 22.96 -31.88
CA VAL A 417 -13.19 22.68 -32.89
C VAL A 417 -13.80 23.99 -33.44
N ALA A 418 -13.24 25.15 -33.08
CA ALA A 418 -13.63 26.46 -33.57
C ALA A 418 -12.69 26.95 -34.67
#